data_AF-A0A4Z0HHJ2-F1
#
_entry.id   AF-A0A4Z0HHJ2-F1
#
_cell.length_a   1.000
_cell.length_b   1.000
_cell.length_c   1.000
_cell.angle_alpha   90.00
_cell.angle_beta   90.00
_cell.angle_gamma   90.00
#
_symmetry.space_group_name_H-M   'P 1'
#
loop_
_entity.id
_entity.type
_entity.pdbx_description
1 polymer ?
#
loop_
_entity_poly.entity_id
_entity_poly.type
_entity_poly.pdbx_seq_one_letter_code
_entity_poly.pdbx_strand_id
1 'polypeptide(L)'
;MIARAYHQANLDLPTPAELPAVPGLDLAISADNVARFGGDPQRYRHALRGISAARDVMFNVAAVAAWRAGVLGIRDDALSRLQLLPVDLAASVLGLPVDAVVPFTDGQAVDRFYWPLRPPGQLIARIGGFTGLGGRWDQPPTDPSPRGPGRWTVNVGAQQRQIDADVFGHVISDAAAPGPQTDGPATAQLVVRPTSYLAEIWPA
;
A
#
# COMPACT_ATOMS: atom_id res chain seq x y z
N MET A 1 -3.74 24.48 -5.94
CA MET A 1 -3.78 23.33 -5.00
C MET A 1 -2.50 22.54 -5.21
N ILE A 2 -1.68 22.33 -4.16
CA ILE A 2 -0.44 21.55 -4.28
C ILE A 2 -0.84 20.07 -4.29
N ALA A 3 -0.59 19.36 -5.39
CA ALA A 3 -0.82 17.92 -5.47
C ALA A 3 0.12 17.21 -4.48
N ARG A 4 -0.43 16.28 -3.70
CA ARG A 4 0.30 15.51 -2.68
C ARG A 4 0.32 14.03 -3.05
N ALA A 5 1.27 13.30 -2.49
CA ALA A 5 1.26 11.85 -2.58
C ALA A 5 0.04 11.29 -1.83
N TYR A 6 -0.62 10.30 -2.44
CA TYR A 6 -1.72 9.54 -1.84
C TYR A 6 -1.93 8.23 -2.60
N HIS A 7 -2.61 7.29 -1.95
CA HIS A 7 -3.18 6.10 -2.59
C HIS A 7 -4.70 6.25 -2.59
N GLN A 8 -5.38 5.97 -3.70
CA GLN A 8 -6.82 6.20 -3.83
C GLN A 8 -7.62 5.39 -2.80
N ALA A 9 -7.19 4.15 -2.50
CA ALA A 9 -7.80 3.32 -1.46
C ALA A 9 -7.65 3.89 -0.03
N ASN A 10 -6.89 4.97 0.13
CA ASN A 10 -6.57 5.62 1.40
C ASN A 10 -7.09 7.07 1.49
N LEU A 11 -7.95 7.52 0.59
CA LEU A 11 -8.44 8.91 0.60
C LEU A 11 -9.25 9.25 1.86
N ASP A 12 -9.92 8.26 2.44
CA ASP A 12 -10.59 8.45 3.72
C ASP A 12 -9.56 8.62 4.83
N LEU A 13 -9.70 9.74 5.56
CA LEU A 13 -8.88 10.04 6.73
C LEU A 13 -9.34 9.16 7.90
N PRO A 14 -8.43 8.39 8.52
CA PRO A 14 -8.78 7.57 9.66
C PRO A 14 -9.14 8.46 10.85
N THR A 15 -10.30 8.24 11.46
CA THR A 15 -10.63 8.80 12.77
C THR A 15 -9.70 8.20 13.81
N PRO A 16 -9.15 8.99 14.75
CA PRO A 16 -8.38 8.47 15.87
C PRO A 16 -9.14 7.36 16.58
N ALA A 17 -8.46 6.24 16.84
CA ALA A 17 -9.04 5.06 17.46
C ALA A 17 -8.08 4.46 18.49
N GLU A 18 -8.64 3.96 19.58
CA GLU A 18 -7.91 3.19 20.57
C GLU A 18 -7.68 1.76 20.05
N LEU A 19 -6.54 1.19 20.44
CA LEU A 19 -6.22 -0.20 20.11
C LEU A 19 -6.97 -1.14 21.06
N PRO A 20 -7.49 -2.28 20.56
CA PRO A 20 -8.11 -3.28 21.42
C PRO A 20 -7.08 -3.89 22.38
N ALA A 21 -7.49 -4.17 23.61
CA ALA A 21 -6.65 -4.87 24.59
C ALA A 21 -6.73 -6.38 24.34
N VAL A 22 -5.61 -7.02 24.00
CA VAL A 22 -5.53 -8.44 23.65
C VAL A 22 -4.42 -9.09 24.46
N PRO A 23 -4.73 -9.94 25.45
CA PRO A 23 -3.71 -10.58 26.29
C PRO A 23 -2.65 -11.32 25.46
N GLY A 24 -1.37 -11.03 25.73
CA GLY A 24 -0.24 -11.65 25.05
C GLY A 24 0.03 -11.14 23.63
N LEU A 25 -0.56 -10.00 23.24
CA LEU A 25 -0.27 -9.32 21.98
C LEU A 25 -0.14 -7.80 22.21
N ASP A 26 1.05 -7.26 21.98
CA ASP A 26 1.31 -5.82 22.10
C ASP A 26 1.04 -5.10 20.77
N LEU A 27 -0.17 -4.57 20.63
CA LEU A 27 -0.58 -3.82 19.45
C LEU A 27 0.02 -2.41 19.39
N ALA A 28 0.50 -1.86 20.52
CA ALA A 28 1.19 -0.56 20.51
C ALA A 28 2.55 -0.70 19.81
N ILE A 29 3.33 -1.72 20.15
CA ILE A 29 4.57 -2.05 19.45
C ILE A 29 4.29 -2.34 17.95
N SER A 30 3.19 -3.05 17.65
CA SER A 30 2.81 -3.30 16.25
C SER A 30 2.54 -2.00 15.49
N ALA A 31 1.83 -1.03 16.09
CA ALA A 31 1.57 0.28 15.48
C ALA A 31 2.87 1.10 15.25
N ASP A 32 3.84 1.02 16.16
CA ASP A 32 5.13 1.67 15.99
C ASP A 32 5.94 1.03 14.85
N ASN A 33 5.87 -0.30 14.73
CA ASN A 33 6.47 -1.02 13.60
C ASN A 33 5.81 -0.62 12.27
N VAL A 34 4.50 -0.42 12.22
CA VAL A 34 3.82 0.10 11.02
C VAL A 34 4.44 1.42 10.58
N ALA A 35 4.68 2.35 11.51
CA ALA A 35 5.35 3.62 11.20
C ALA A 35 6.77 3.40 10.66
N ARG A 36 7.54 2.56 11.36
CA ARG A 36 8.93 2.24 11.01
C ARG A 36 9.08 1.63 9.63
N PHE A 37 8.12 0.83 9.20
CA PHE A 37 8.10 0.18 7.89
C PHE A 37 7.31 0.97 6.83
N GLY A 38 7.00 2.25 7.10
CA GLY A 38 6.47 3.18 6.09
C GLY A 38 4.95 3.16 5.91
N GLY A 39 4.21 2.44 6.75
CA GLY A 39 2.75 2.51 6.80
C GLY A 39 2.24 3.65 7.68
N ASP A 40 0.92 3.84 7.69
CA ASP A 40 0.18 4.83 8.48
C ASP A 40 -0.36 4.23 9.81
N PRO A 41 0.22 4.58 10.97
CA PRO A 41 -0.21 4.04 12.27
C PRO A 41 -1.62 4.46 12.68
N GLN A 42 -2.17 5.55 12.15
CA GLN A 42 -3.55 5.96 12.42
C GLN A 42 -4.52 5.09 11.64
N ARG A 43 -4.20 4.79 10.38
CA ARG A 43 -4.98 3.84 9.57
C ARG A 43 -4.96 2.43 10.17
N TYR A 44 -3.82 2.00 10.66
CA TYR A 44 -3.68 0.73 11.38
C TYR A 44 -4.60 0.68 12.61
N ARG A 45 -4.55 1.68 13.50
CA ARG A 45 -5.43 1.77 14.68
C ARG A 45 -6.91 1.78 14.28
N HIS A 46 -7.25 2.56 13.26
CA HIS A 46 -8.61 2.66 12.76
C HIS A 46 -9.13 1.33 12.21
N ALA A 47 -8.30 0.56 11.50
CA ALA A 47 -8.67 -0.75 10.98
C ALA A 47 -8.93 -1.79 12.08
N LEU A 48 -8.30 -1.64 13.26
CA LEU A 48 -8.48 -2.52 14.41
C LEU A 48 -9.62 -2.12 15.35
N ARG A 49 -10.24 -0.96 15.11
CA ARG A 49 -11.23 -0.39 16.03
C ARG A 49 -12.40 -1.36 16.27
N GLY A 50 -12.73 -1.58 17.54
CA GLY A 50 -13.88 -2.42 17.92
C GLY A 50 -13.74 -3.91 17.62
N ILE A 51 -12.61 -4.38 17.07
CA ILE A 51 -12.39 -5.80 16.83
C ILE A 51 -12.04 -6.50 18.15
N SER A 52 -12.84 -7.51 18.50
CA SER A 52 -12.57 -8.40 19.63
C SER A 52 -12.48 -9.83 19.09
N ALA A 53 -11.29 -10.43 19.21
CA ALA A 53 -11.03 -11.79 18.73
C ALA A 53 -9.98 -12.47 19.62
N ALA A 54 -9.93 -13.80 19.55
CA ALA A 54 -8.86 -14.57 20.18
C ALA A 54 -7.49 -14.14 19.65
N ARG A 55 -6.44 -14.31 20.48
CA ARG A 55 -5.07 -13.85 20.19
C ARG A 55 -4.57 -14.25 18.79
N ASP A 56 -4.74 -15.51 18.41
CA ASP A 56 -4.22 -16.01 17.13
C ASP A 56 -4.96 -15.40 15.93
N VAL A 57 -6.27 -15.17 16.07
CA VAL A 57 -7.07 -14.47 15.06
C VAL A 57 -6.65 -13.00 14.99
N MET A 58 -6.45 -12.35 16.15
CA MET A 58 -6.01 -10.97 16.20
C MET A 58 -4.63 -10.77 15.57
N PHE A 59 -3.73 -11.74 15.67
CA PHE A 59 -2.45 -11.70 14.97
C PHE A 59 -2.64 -11.63 13.45
N ASN A 60 -3.58 -12.43 12.90
CA ASN A 60 -3.93 -12.38 11.48
C ASN A 60 -4.56 -11.03 11.09
N VAL A 61 -5.49 -10.53 11.91
CA VAL A 61 -6.12 -9.21 11.71
C VAL A 61 -5.06 -8.10 11.72
N ALA A 62 -4.12 -8.12 12.66
CA ALA A 62 -3.05 -7.13 12.77
C ALA A 62 -2.13 -7.12 11.54
N ALA A 63 -1.78 -8.28 10.98
CA ALA A 63 -0.98 -8.37 9.76
C ALA A 63 -1.73 -7.76 8.55
N VAL A 64 -3.01 -8.08 8.38
CA VAL A 64 -3.85 -7.50 7.32
C VAL A 64 -4.01 -5.99 7.52
N ALA A 65 -4.24 -5.53 8.76
CA ALA A 65 -4.34 -4.12 9.10
C ALA A 65 -3.04 -3.35 8.79
N ALA A 66 -1.88 -3.95 9.07
CA ALA A 66 -0.58 -3.34 8.79
C ALA A 66 -0.35 -3.21 7.27
N TRP A 67 -0.72 -4.22 6.49
CA TRP A 67 -0.67 -4.12 5.03
C TRP A 67 -1.66 -3.07 4.49
N ARG A 68 -2.91 -3.07 5.00
CA ARG A 68 -3.94 -2.06 4.70
C ARG A 68 -3.49 -0.64 5.03
N ALA A 69 -2.61 -0.49 6.01
CA ALA A 69 -1.97 0.75 6.40
C ALA A 69 -0.77 1.15 5.51
N GLY A 70 -0.35 0.32 4.56
CA GLY A 70 0.69 0.61 3.57
C GLY A 70 2.04 -0.07 3.82
N VAL A 71 2.13 -1.01 4.77
CA VAL A 71 3.37 -1.80 4.99
C VAL A 71 3.52 -2.81 3.85
N LEU A 72 4.20 -2.42 2.78
CA LEU A 72 4.29 -3.20 1.55
C LEU A 72 5.02 -4.54 1.72
N GLY A 73 6.04 -4.57 2.59
CA GLY A 73 6.91 -5.73 2.77
C GLY A 73 6.23 -6.98 3.33
N ILE A 74 5.00 -6.86 3.84
CA ILE A 74 4.23 -7.98 4.40
C ILE A 74 3.04 -8.38 3.54
N ARG A 75 2.91 -7.85 2.32
CA ARG A 75 1.75 -8.10 1.44
C ARG A 75 1.41 -9.60 1.31
N ASP A 76 2.39 -10.44 0.99
CA ASP A 76 2.14 -11.85 0.70
C ASP A 76 1.74 -12.65 1.96
N ASP A 77 2.33 -12.33 3.11
CA ASP A 77 1.93 -12.87 4.41
C ASP A 77 0.52 -12.37 4.80
N ALA A 78 0.22 -11.09 4.59
CA ALA A 78 -1.10 -10.52 4.84
C ALA A 78 -2.19 -11.15 3.97
N LEU A 79 -1.93 -11.38 2.67
CA LEU A 79 -2.89 -12.06 1.78
C LEU A 79 -3.13 -13.51 2.19
N SER A 80 -2.09 -14.21 2.62
CA SER A 80 -2.20 -15.57 3.15
C SER A 80 -3.04 -15.62 4.44
N ARG A 81 -2.85 -14.64 5.33
CA ARG A 81 -3.61 -14.50 6.58
C ARG A 81 -5.05 -14.04 6.35
N LEU A 82 -5.29 -13.24 5.32
CA LEU A 82 -6.63 -12.80 4.92
C LEU A 82 -7.53 -14.01 4.62
N GLN A 83 -6.99 -15.07 4.01
CA GLN A 83 -7.73 -16.33 3.75
C GLN A 83 -8.16 -17.06 5.02
N LEU A 84 -7.52 -16.78 6.16
CA LEU A 84 -7.80 -17.42 7.44
C LEU A 84 -8.83 -16.66 8.28
N LEU A 85 -9.22 -15.45 7.85
CA LEU A 85 -10.15 -14.61 8.59
C LEU A 85 -11.61 -14.95 8.22
N PRO A 86 -12.53 -14.96 9.20
CA PRO A 86 -13.96 -14.84 8.92
C PRO A 86 -14.23 -13.62 8.03
N VAL A 87 -15.14 -13.76 7.06
CA VAL A 87 -15.39 -12.73 6.05
C VAL A 87 -15.77 -11.38 6.66
N ASP A 88 -16.51 -11.35 7.77
CA ASP A 88 -16.89 -10.12 8.46
C ASP A 88 -15.68 -9.38 9.06
N LEU A 89 -14.71 -10.13 9.60
CA LEU A 89 -13.46 -9.56 10.11
C LEU A 89 -12.57 -9.05 8.98
N ALA A 90 -12.48 -9.80 7.88
CA ALA A 90 -11.80 -9.37 6.66
C ALA A 90 -12.40 -8.08 6.09
N ALA A 91 -13.73 -8.00 6.00
CA ALA A 91 -14.46 -6.81 5.57
C ALA A 91 -14.16 -5.61 6.48
N SER A 92 -14.25 -5.81 7.80
CA SER A 92 -14.00 -4.77 8.80
C SER A 92 -12.57 -4.22 8.70
N VAL A 93 -11.55 -5.09 8.64
CA VAL A 93 -10.15 -4.66 8.63
C VAL A 93 -9.75 -4.00 7.29
N LEU A 94 -10.32 -4.45 6.17
CA LEU A 94 -10.08 -3.85 4.86
C LEU A 94 -10.86 -2.54 4.66
N GLY A 95 -11.91 -2.32 5.45
CA GLY A 95 -12.85 -1.22 5.23
C GLY A 95 -13.68 -1.44 3.97
N LEU A 96 -14.08 -2.69 3.71
CA LEU A 96 -14.89 -3.09 2.57
C LEU A 96 -16.27 -3.55 3.02
N PRO A 97 -17.29 -3.43 2.16
CA PRO A 97 -18.50 -4.24 2.24
C PRO A 97 -18.17 -5.74 2.24
N VAL A 98 -18.95 -6.55 2.97
CA VAL A 98 -18.72 -8.00 3.09
C VAL A 98 -18.73 -8.71 1.73
N ASP A 99 -19.63 -8.31 0.83
CA ASP A 99 -19.76 -8.82 -0.53
C ASP A 99 -18.59 -8.43 -1.45
N ALA A 100 -17.79 -7.44 -1.07
CA ALA A 100 -16.59 -7.02 -1.81
C ALA A 100 -15.31 -7.76 -1.39
N VAL A 101 -15.32 -8.54 -0.31
CA VAL A 101 -14.12 -9.24 0.21
C VAL A 101 -13.63 -10.34 -0.74
N VAL A 102 -14.55 -11.15 -1.27
CA VAL A 102 -14.20 -12.21 -2.22
C VAL A 102 -13.69 -11.62 -3.54
N PRO A 103 -14.39 -10.67 -4.20
CA PRO A 103 -13.85 -9.97 -5.37
C PRO A 103 -12.49 -9.33 -5.13
N PHE A 104 -12.27 -8.72 -3.96
CA PHE A 104 -10.97 -8.16 -3.59
C PHE A 104 -9.87 -9.21 -3.55
N THR A 105 -10.15 -10.34 -2.91
CA THR A 105 -9.20 -11.45 -2.78
C THR A 105 -8.83 -12.03 -4.15
N ASP A 106 -9.83 -12.34 -4.97
CA ASP A 106 -9.63 -12.88 -6.32
C ASP A 106 -8.89 -11.88 -7.21
N GLY A 107 -9.26 -10.60 -7.12
CA GLY A 107 -8.59 -9.52 -7.84
C GLY A 107 -7.13 -9.36 -7.42
N GLN A 108 -6.80 -9.48 -6.13
CA GLN A 108 -5.42 -9.37 -5.63
C GLN A 108 -4.50 -10.52 -6.07
N ALA A 109 -5.07 -11.67 -6.47
CA ALA A 109 -4.30 -12.78 -7.04
C ALA A 109 -3.78 -12.47 -8.46
N VAL A 110 -4.45 -11.55 -9.19
CA VAL A 110 -4.12 -11.21 -10.59
C VAL A 110 -3.62 -9.78 -10.77
N ASP A 111 -4.09 -8.86 -9.95
CA ASP A 111 -3.76 -7.44 -9.98
C ASP A 111 -3.53 -6.93 -8.55
N ARG A 112 -2.27 -6.65 -8.21
CA ARG A 112 -1.91 -6.10 -6.90
C ARG A 112 -2.47 -4.70 -6.63
N PHE A 113 -2.92 -4.00 -7.67
CA PHE A 113 -3.59 -2.70 -7.55
C PHE A 113 -5.11 -2.84 -7.49
N TYR A 114 -5.67 -4.04 -7.52
CA TYR A 114 -7.11 -4.22 -7.53
C TYR A 114 -7.76 -3.67 -6.26
N TRP A 115 -8.77 -2.82 -6.44
CA TRP A 115 -9.63 -2.30 -5.38
C TRP A 115 -11.08 -2.31 -5.87
N PRO A 116 -11.99 -3.08 -5.26
CA PRO A 116 -13.34 -3.27 -5.80
C PRO A 116 -14.17 -1.98 -5.80
N LEU A 117 -13.83 -1.01 -4.94
CA LEU A 117 -14.53 0.27 -4.86
C LEU A 117 -13.94 1.36 -5.77
N ARG A 118 -12.84 1.07 -6.50
CA ARG A 118 -12.24 2.04 -7.43
C ARG A 118 -13.02 2.03 -8.76
N PRO A 119 -13.54 3.18 -9.22
CA PRO A 119 -14.12 3.26 -10.56
C PRO A 119 -13.09 2.98 -11.66
N PRO A 120 -13.48 2.34 -12.77
CA PRO A 120 -12.57 2.05 -13.88
C PRO A 120 -11.82 3.30 -14.40
N GLY A 121 -10.54 3.12 -14.75
CA GLY A 121 -9.71 4.18 -15.33
C GLY A 121 -9.25 5.28 -14.36
N GLN A 122 -9.60 5.21 -13.07
CA GLN A 122 -9.15 6.20 -12.10
C GLN A 122 -7.70 5.97 -11.63
N LEU A 123 -7.05 7.09 -11.28
CA LEU A 123 -5.69 7.14 -10.76
C LEU A 123 -5.56 6.32 -9.48
N ILE A 124 -4.65 5.35 -9.48
CA ILE A 124 -4.41 4.46 -8.34
C ILE A 124 -3.66 5.19 -7.23
N ALA A 125 -2.55 5.86 -7.57
CA ALA A 125 -1.72 6.53 -6.58
C ALA A 125 -0.91 7.69 -7.17
N ARG A 126 -0.60 8.67 -6.33
CA ARG A 126 0.47 9.65 -6.52
C ARG A 126 1.54 9.39 -5.48
N ILE A 127 2.79 9.34 -5.91
CA ILE A 127 3.91 9.01 -5.02
C ILE A 127 5.07 10.00 -5.19
N GLY A 128 5.88 10.10 -4.14
CA GLY A 128 7.04 10.99 -4.11
C GLY A 128 6.74 12.38 -3.54
N GLY A 129 7.24 13.42 -4.21
CA GLY A 129 7.20 14.81 -3.77
C GLY A 129 8.61 15.40 -3.70
N PHE A 130 8.70 16.73 -3.63
CA PHE A 130 9.97 17.44 -3.52
C PHE A 130 10.55 17.33 -2.10
N THR A 131 11.83 17.01 -1.95
CA THR A 131 12.52 16.88 -0.65
C THR A 131 12.44 18.14 0.21
N GLY A 132 12.48 19.34 -0.39
CA GLY A 132 12.28 20.60 0.33
C GLY A 132 10.89 20.78 0.96
N LEU A 133 9.94 19.90 0.63
CA LEU A 133 8.60 19.82 1.22
C LEU A 133 8.34 18.47 1.91
N GLY A 134 9.40 17.76 2.31
CA GLY A 134 9.31 16.44 2.96
C GLY A 134 9.05 15.27 2.01
N GLY A 135 9.18 15.49 0.70
CA GLY A 135 9.08 14.44 -0.32
C GLY A 135 10.38 13.65 -0.51
N ARG A 136 10.43 12.83 -1.56
CA ARG A 136 11.52 11.86 -1.81
C ARG A 136 12.50 12.26 -2.90
N TRP A 137 12.17 13.24 -3.72
CA TRP A 137 13.01 13.63 -4.85
C TRP A 137 13.55 15.05 -4.71
N ASP A 138 14.84 15.22 -4.94
CA ASP A 138 15.49 16.52 -5.12
C ASP A 138 15.36 17.03 -6.57
N GLN A 139 15.10 16.13 -7.53
CA GLN A 139 14.78 16.43 -8.92
C GLN A 139 13.51 15.68 -9.37
N PRO A 140 12.76 16.16 -10.39
CA PRO A 140 11.63 15.42 -10.95
C PRO A 140 12.05 14.03 -11.46
N PRO A 141 11.30 12.95 -11.16
CA PRO A 141 11.60 11.63 -11.71
C PRO A 141 11.37 11.59 -13.23
N THR A 142 12.25 10.89 -13.95
CA THR A 142 12.17 10.68 -15.41
C THR A 142 12.33 9.20 -15.78
N ASP A 143 12.09 8.89 -17.05
CA ASP A 143 12.38 7.58 -17.68
C ASP A 143 11.85 6.37 -16.91
N PRO A 144 10.51 6.29 -16.67
CA PRO A 144 9.93 5.18 -15.94
C PRO A 144 10.09 3.89 -16.76
N SER A 145 10.66 2.86 -16.13
CA SER A 145 10.86 1.56 -16.76
C SER A 145 10.25 0.45 -15.90
N PRO A 146 9.37 -0.41 -16.44
CA PRO A 146 8.80 -1.52 -15.69
C PRO A 146 9.86 -2.60 -15.39
N ARG A 147 9.79 -3.15 -14.18
CA ARG A 147 10.69 -4.23 -13.68
C ARG A 147 9.92 -5.45 -13.18
N GLY A 148 8.60 -5.44 -13.29
CA GLY A 148 7.69 -6.49 -12.83
C GLY A 148 6.39 -5.91 -12.27
N PRO A 149 5.46 -6.75 -11.79
CA PRO A 149 4.17 -6.30 -11.28
C PRO A 149 4.32 -5.29 -10.14
N GLY A 150 3.84 -4.06 -10.34
CA GLY A 150 3.95 -2.94 -9.39
C GLY A 150 5.37 -2.53 -9.02
N ARG A 151 6.34 -2.83 -9.89
CA ARG A 151 7.72 -2.40 -9.71
C ARG A 151 8.21 -1.63 -10.93
N TRP A 152 8.78 -0.46 -10.69
CA TRP A 152 9.39 0.38 -11.71
C TRP A 152 10.73 0.94 -11.23
N THR A 153 11.58 1.32 -12.17
CA THR A 153 12.70 2.21 -11.93
C THR A 153 12.44 3.57 -12.55
N VAL A 154 12.95 4.63 -11.92
CA VAL A 154 12.98 5.99 -12.44
C VAL A 154 14.36 6.60 -12.25
N ASN A 155 14.71 7.55 -13.10
CA ASN A 155 15.89 8.39 -12.90
C ASN A 155 15.51 9.62 -12.09
N VAL A 156 16.36 10.01 -11.14
CA VAL A 156 16.24 11.22 -10.32
C VAL A 156 17.61 11.87 -10.31
N GLY A 157 17.81 12.86 -11.19
CA GLY A 157 19.13 13.38 -11.49
C GLY A 157 20.08 12.28 -11.98
N ALA A 158 21.21 12.11 -11.30
CA ALA A 158 22.20 11.08 -11.62
C ALA A 158 21.92 9.71 -10.95
N GLN A 159 20.86 9.61 -10.13
CA GLN A 159 20.55 8.42 -9.37
C GLN A 159 19.39 7.66 -9.98
N GLN A 160 19.45 6.33 -9.95
CA GLN A 160 18.32 5.48 -10.29
C GLN A 160 17.63 5.00 -9.01
N ARG A 161 16.31 5.14 -8.97
CA ARG A 161 15.47 4.76 -7.83
C ARG A 161 14.49 3.68 -8.24
N GLN A 162 14.25 2.74 -7.35
CA GLN A 162 13.21 1.73 -7.50
C GLN A 162 11.95 2.16 -6.74
N ILE A 163 10.81 1.91 -7.36
CA ILE A 163 9.49 2.10 -6.80
C ILE A 163 8.82 0.73 -6.77
N ASP A 164 8.48 0.27 -5.57
CA ASP A 164 7.58 -0.85 -5.35
C ASP A 164 6.26 -0.30 -4.83
N ALA A 165 5.13 -0.74 -5.37
CA ALA A 165 3.82 -0.28 -4.93
C ALA A 165 2.74 -1.35 -5.08
N ASP A 166 1.68 -1.20 -4.30
CA ASP A 166 0.42 -1.88 -4.48
C ASP A 166 -0.76 -0.92 -4.25
N VAL A 167 -1.97 -1.46 -4.06
CA VAL A 167 -3.18 -0.70 -3.79
C VAL A 167 -3.14 0.17 -2.52
N PHE A 168 -2.35 -0.18 -1.51
CA PHE A 168 -2.35 0.49 -0.20
C PHE A 168 -1.08 1.28 0.09
N GLY A 169 0.05 0.91 -0.49
CA GLY A 169 1.34 1.45 -0.11
C GLY A 169 2.36 1.49 -1.21
N HIS A 170 3.47 2.17 -0.92
CA HIS A 170 4.63 2.21 -1.79
C HIS A 170 5.91 2.33 -0.97
N VAL A 171 7.00 1.84 -1.55
CA VAL A 171 8.37 2.01 -1.04
C VAL A 171 9.23 2.57 -2.17
N ILE A 172 10.08 3.53 -1.83
CA ILE A 172 11.10 4.09 -2.72
C ILE A 172 12.46 3.71 -2.14
N SER A 173 13.27 3.03 -2.92
CA SER A 173 14.62 2.59 -2.54
C SER A 173 15.63 2.89 -3.65
N ASP A 174 16.91 2.71 -3.35
CA ASP A 174 17.93 2.65 -4.40
C ASP A 174 17.63 1.49 -5.35
N ALA A 175 17.81 1.74 -6.65
CA ALA A 175 17.73 0.67 -7.63
C ALA A 175 18.93 -0.28 -7.46
N ALA A 176 18.64 -1.57 -7.32
CA ALA A 176 19.68 -2.59 -7.41
C ALA A 176 20.24 -2.66 -8.83
N ALA A 177 21.40 -3.31 -9.00
CA ALA A 177 21.94 -3.61 -10.31
C ALA A 177 20.89 -4.31 -11.20
N PRO A 178 20.90 -4.11 -12.52
CA PRO A 178 19.87 -4.62 -13.40
C PRO A 178 19.71 -6.14 -13.28
N GLY A 179 18.64 -6.58 -12.60
CA GLY A 179 18.20 -7.97 -12.62
C GLY A 179 17.41 -8.32 -13.88
N PRO A 180 17.13 -9.61 -14.12
CA PRO A 180 16.27 -10.04 -15.22
C PRO A 180 14.90 -9.38 -15.11
N GLN A 181 14.38 -8.87 -16.24
CA GLN A 181 13.01 -8.42 -16.31
C GLN A 181 12.08 -9.62 -16.14
N THR A 182 11.12 -9.49 -15.23
CA THR A 182 10.05 -10.48 -15.11
C THR A 182 8.93 -10.04 -16.04
N ASP A 183 8.72 -10.78 -17.12
CA ASP A 183 7.58 -10.58 -18.01
C ASP A 183 6.30 -11.07 -17.31
N GLY A 184 5.27 -10.23 -17.37
CA GLY A 184 3.94 -10.50 -16.84
C GLY A 184 2.96 -9.46 -17.35
N PRO A 185 1.64 -9.73 -17.32
CA PRO A 185 0.65 -8.76 -17.72
C PRO A 185 0.77 -7.50 -16.87
N ALA A 186 0.93 -6.35 -17.51
CA ALA A 186 0.91 -5.07 -16.83
C ALA A 186 -0.55 -4.72 -16.48
N THR A 187 -0.86 -4.61 -15.20
CA THR A 187 -2.18 -4.15 -14.70
C THR A 187 -2.17 -2.66 -14.33
N ALA A 188 -0.98 -2.08 -14.21
CA ALA A 188 -0.75 -0.67 -13.95
C ALA A 188 0.49 -0.16 -14.67
N GLN A 189 0.54 1.15 -14.86
CA GLN A 189 1.65 1.87 -15.48
C GLN A 189 2.06 3.06 -14.61
N LEU A 190 3.37 3.36 -14.59
CA LEU A 190 3.93 4.52 -13.93
C LEU A 190 4.12 5.66 -14.93
N VAL A 191 3.46 6.78 -14.69
CA VAL A 191 3.55 8.01 -15.49
C VAL A 191 4.28 9.07 -14.68
N VAL A 192 5.35 9.61 -15.25
CA VAL A 192 6.09 10.75 -14.68
C VAL A 192 6.04 11.93 -15.64
N ARG A 193 6.23 13.15 -15.12
CA ARG A 193 6.26 14.37 -15.93
C ARG A 193 7.51 15.17 -15.57
N PRO A 194 8.25 15.73 -16.55
CA PRO A 194 9.51 16.43 -16.30
C PRO A 194 9.42 17.62 -15.33
N THR A 195 8.24 18.20 -15.16
CA THR A 195 8.00 19.36 -14.27
C THR A 195 7.31 18.99 -12.96
N SER A 196 7.09 17.69 -12.71
CA SER A 196 6.37 17.19 -11.55
C SER A 196 7.29 16.36 -10.67
N TYR A 197 7.29 16.65 -9.37
CA TYR A 197 7.92 15.79 -8.36
C TYR A 197 7.02 14.60 -7.96
N LEU A 198 6.00 14.29 -8.74
CA LEU A 198 5.09 13.17 -8.50
C LEU A 198 5.21 12.16 -9.63
N ALA A 199 5.26 10.90 -9.24
CA ALA A 199 5.00 9.79 -10.15
C ALA A 199 3.56 9.30 -9.91
N GLU A 200 2.83 9.07 -10.99
CA GLU A 200 1.42 8.70 -10.97
C GLU A 200 1.27 7.25 -11.42
N ILE A 201 0.55 6.44 -10.65
CA ILE A 201 0.23 5.06 -11.01
C ILE A 201 -1.20 5.04 -11.58
N TRP A 202 -1.32 4.65 -12.83
CA TRP A 202 -2.60 4.52 -13.55
C TRP A 202 -2.86 3.04 -13.88
N PRO A 203 -4.12 2.63 -14.06
CA PRO A 203 -4.43 1.37 -14.73
C PRO A 203 -3.74 1.30 -16.10
N ALA A 204 -3.24 0.11 -16.46
CA ALA A 204 -2.63 -0.14 -17.77
C ALA A 204 -3.69 -0.33 -18.87
#